data_AF-A0A943FE91-F1
#
_entry.id   AF-A0A943FE91-F1
#
_cell.length_a   1.000
_cell.length_b   1.000
_cell.length_c   1.000
_cell.angle_alpha   90.00
_cell.angle_beta   90.00
_cell.angle_gamma   90.00
#
_symmetry.space_group_name_H-M   'P 1'
#
loop_
_entity.id
_entity.type
_entity.pdbx_description
1 polymer ?
#
loop_
_entity_poly.entity_id
_entity_poly.type
_entity_poly.pdbx_seq_one_letter_code
_entity_poly.pdbx_strand_id
1 'polypeptide(L)'
;MKRSRNVWRENHDFFRSAYPGGSADFYHRSYISNARSGKALAQFELPADSDKESFLDQKTGKRYDREAYQSYLTKTVQRMTDPQLQNLSRSRGDGSVWHELLMEAVDAERNRRRAAAEAACAEDEEAMEELCGEIAPFFWVEQAQGASVGLRTDTELQSVCTRQGLQGTGFDWDQLAKRYVEEQAPALKGKLEFDSQEDLFSVYARDEAALRTFIRGFREACEDAGQRTDRVVAER
;
A
#
# COMPACT_ATOMS: atom_id res chain seq x y z
N MET A 1 15.69 -40.80 14.83
CA MET A 1 15.96 -39.49 14.18
C MET A 1 15.87 -39.67 12.66
N LYS A 2 15.19 -38.73 11.97
CA LYS A 2 14.90 -38.66 10.51
C LYS A 2 13.67 -39.43 9.98
N ARG A 3 12.54 -38.73 9.85
CA ARG A 3 11.82 -38.40 8.58
C ARG A 3 10.37 -37.99 8.90
N SER A 4 10.16 -36.71 9.16
CA SER A 4 8.80 -36.10 9.17
C SER A 4 8.86 -34.67 8.66
N ARG A 5 9.60 -34.45 7.57
CA ARG A 5 9.47 -33.22 6.77
C ARG A 5 8.82 -33.61 5.45
N ASN A 6 7.74 -32.90 5.14
CA ASN A 6 7.15 -32.72 3.80
C ASN A 6 5.94 -33.54 3.34
N VAL A 7 5.10 -34.07 4.25
CA VAL A 7 3.73 -34.45 3.84
C VAL A 7 2.91 -33.22 3.40
N TRP A 8 3.20 -32.04 3.97
CA TRP A 8 2.46 -30.81 3.70
C TRP A 8 2.82 -30.13 2.38
N ARG A 9 4.10 -30.21 1.95
CA ARG A 9 4.54 -29.60 0.69
C ARG A 9 4.04 -30.42 -0.50
N GLU A 10 4.09 -31.76 -0.38
CA GLU A 10 3.56 -32.68 -1.40
C GLU A 10 2.05 -32.57 -1.58
N ASN A 11 1.28 -32.42 -0.49
CA ASN A 11 -0.17 -32.23 -0.62
C ASN A 11 -0.53 -30.88 -1.25
N HIS A 12 0.13 -29.79 -0.86
CA HIS A 12 -0.18 -28.46 -1.41
C HIS A 12 0.16 -28.35 -2.92
N ASP A 13 1.29 -28.92 -3.34
CA ASP A 13 1.72 -28.91 -4.76
C ASP A 13 0.90 -29.89 -5.62
N PHE A 14 0.47 -31.03 -5.06
CA PHE A 14 -0.43 -31.96 -5.75
C PHE A 14 -1.79 -31.32 -6.08
N PHE A 15 -2.41 -30.60 -5.14
CA PHE A 15 -3.72 -29.98 -5.36
C PHE A 15 -3.67 -28.79 -6.32
N ARG A 16 -2.56 -28.04 -6.36
CA ARG A 16 -2.35 -26.95 -7.32
C ARG A 16 -2.14 -27.47 -8.75
N SER A 17 -1.50 -28.63 -8.90
CA SER A 17 -1.26 -29.27 -10.20
C SER A 17 -2.49 -30.00 -10.75
N ALA A 18 -3.34 -30.55 -9.89
CA ALA A 18 -4.38 -31.48 -10.33
C ALA A 18 -5.69 -30.80 -10.79
N TYR A 19 -6.05 -29.62 -10.27
CA TYR A 19 -7.39 -29.04 -10.53
C TYR A 19 -7.40 -27.50 -10.58
N PRO A 20 -7.00 -26.89 -11.72
CA PRO A 20 -7.14 -25.46 -11.95
C PRO A 20 -8.61 -25.12 -12.28
N GLY A 21 -9.50 -25.16 -11.27
CA GLY A 21 -10.92 -24.82 -11.48
C GLY A 21 -11.93 -25.34 -10.47
N GLY A 22 -11.52 -25.79 -9.26
CA GLY A 22 -12.46 -26.30 -8.26
C GLY A 22 -13.52 -25.27 -7.82
N SER A 23 -14.78 -25.72 -7.67
CA SER A 23 -15.88 -24.92 -7.10
C SER A 23 -15.58 -24.47 -5.65
N ALA A 24 -16.13 -23.33 -5.22
CA ALA A 24 -16.01 -22.83 -3.84
C ALA A 24 -16.42 -23.88 -2.80
N ASP A 25 -17.43 -24.71 -3.11
CA ASP A 25 -17.90 -25.80 -2.25
C ASP A 25 -16.83 -26.91 -2.06
N PHE A 26 -15.98 -27.14 -3.06
CA PHE A 26 -14.91 -28.14 -3.01
C PHE A 26 -13.74 -27.65 -2.14
N TYR A 27 -13.34 -26.39 -2.29
CA TYR A 27 -12.33 -25.79 -1.42
C TYR A 27 -12.81 -25.71 0.02
N HIS A 28 -14.08 -25.35 0.26
CA HIS A 28 -14.66 -25.37 1.59
C HIS A 28 -14.71 -26.78 2.20
N ARG A 29 -15.19 -27.81 1.46
CA ARG A 29 -15.19 -29.19 1.97
C ARG A 29 -13.78 -29.71 2.21
N SER A 30 -12.80 -29.38 1.37
CA SER A 30 -11.42 -29.83 1.54
C SER A 30 -10.76 -29.15 2.75
N TYR A 31 -10.89 -27.82 2.89
CA TYR A 31 -10.34 -27.10 4.05
C TYR A 31 -11.04 -27.44 5.35
N ILE A 32 -12.38 -27.52 5.37
CA ILE A 32 -13.12 -27.94 6.56
C ILE A 32 -12.87 -29.42 6.88
N SER A 33 -12.82 -30.33 5.89
CA SER A 33 -12.50 -31.73 6.18
C SER A 33 -11.05 -31.93 6.63
N ASN A 34 -10.13 -31.07 6.22
CA ASN A 34 -8.73 -31.13 6.65
C ASN A 34 -8.52 -30.44 8.01
N ALA A 35 -9.18 -29.30 8.26
CA ALA A 35 -9.25 -28.64 9.56
C ALA A 35 -9.98 -29.49 10.60
N ARG A 36 -11.00 -30.25 10.17
CA ARG A 36 -11.69 -31.29 10.95
C ARG A 36 -11.09 -32.68 10.79
N SER A 37 -9.96 -32.82 10.11
CA SER A 37 -9.32 -34.13 10.07
C SER A 37 -9.00 -34.47 11.52
N GLY A 38 -9.39 -35.65 12.00
CA GLY A 38 -9.24 -36.01 13.41
C GLY A 38 -7.80 -35.84 13.93
N LYS A 39 -6.80 -35.82 13.03
CA LYS A 39 -5.41 -35.51 13.35
C LYS A 39 -5.13 -34.04 13.68
N ALA A 40 -5.76 -33.09 12.98
CA ALA A 40 -5.58 -31.65 13.23
C ALA A 40 -6.34 -31.18 14.47
N LEU A 41 -7.46 -31.83 14.81
CA LEU A 41 -8.24 -31.53 16.02
C LEU A 41 -7.69 -32.21 17.27
N ALA A 42 -7.12 -33.42 17.14
CA ALA A 42 -6.55 -34.17 18.28
C ALA A 42 -5.46 -33.40 19.04
N GLN A 43 -4.73 -32.49 18.37
CA GLN A 43 -3.69 -31.69 19.03
C GLN A 43 -4.26 -30.61 19.97
N PHE A 44 -5.56 -30.32 19.89
CA PHE A 44 -6.24 -29.35 20.72
C PHE A 44 -7.19 -29.99 21.73
N GLU A 45 -7.30 -31.33 21.75
CA GLU A 45 -8.14 -32.04 22.72
C GLU A 45 -7.62 -31.81 24.14
N LEU A 46 -8.52 -31.47 25.05
CA LEU A 46 -8.21 -31.26 26.45
C LEU A 46 -8.61 -32.47 27.32
N PRO A 47 -7.82 -32.79 28.36
CA PRO A 47 -8.24 -33.68 29.43
C PRO A 47 -9.53 -33.19 30.10
N ALA A 48 -10.31 -34.12 30.67
CA ALA A 48 -11.59 -33.80 31.30
C ALA A 48 -11.45 -32.82 32.48
N ASP A 49 -10.33 -32.89 33.18
CA ASP A 49 -9.94 -32.08 34.35
C ASP A 49 -9.26 -30.75 34.00
N SER A 50 -9.10 -30.43 32.71
CA SER A 50 -8.52 -29.16 32.26
C SER A 50 -9.44 -27.97 32.60
N ASP A 51 -8.84 -26.94 33.19
CA ASP A 51 -9.45 -25.66 33.58
C ASP A 51 -9.49 -24.61 32.45
N LYS A 52 -8.76 -24.86 31.36
CA LYS A 52 -8.72 -23.99 30.19
C LYS A 52 -10.09 -23.73 29.55
N GLU A 53 -10.24 -22.54 28.97
CA GLU A 53 -11.40 -22.21 28.14
C GLU A 53 -11.50 -23.18 26.97
N SER A 54 -12.66 -23.82 26.86
CA SER A 54 -12.86 -24.90 25.91
C SER A 54 -14.24 -24.84 25.30
N PHE A 55 -14.38 -25.33 24.08
CA PHE A 55 -15.69 -25.60 23.49
C PHE A 55 -15.91 -27.10 23.38
N LEU A 56 -17.19 -27.49 23.48
CA LEU A 56 -17.64 -28.88 23.44
C LEU A 56 -18.06 -29.23 22.02
N ASP A 57 -17.48 -30.29 21.47
CA ASP A 57 -18.03 -30.90 20.28
C ASP A 57 -19.24 -31.76 20.66
N GLN A 58 -20.43 -31.27 20.35
CA GLN A 58 -21.69 -31.95 20.66
C GLN A 58 -21.79 -33.36 20.04
N LYS A 59 -21.05 -33.65 18.96
CA LYS A 59 -21.08 -34.97 18.30
C LYS A 59 -20.21 -36.00 19.01
N THR A 60 -19.07 -35.57 19.56
CA THR A 60 -18.08 -36.48 20.16
C THR A 60 -18.01 -36.39 21.68
N GLY A 61 -18.59 -35.35 22.28
CA GLY A 61 -18.50 -35.04 23.72
C GLY A 61 -17.11 -34.56 24.15
N LYS A 62 -16.19 -34.36 23.21
CA LYS A 62 -14.81 -33.94 23.51
C LYS A 62 -14.71 -32.43 23.71
N ARG A 63 -13.82 -32.02 24.60
CA ARG A 63 -13.45 -30.62 24.86
C ARG A 63 -12.18 -30.28 24.10
N TYR A 64 -12.14 -29.09 23.51
CA TYR A 64 -10.98 -28.59 22.78
C TYR A 64 -10.55 -27.23 23.31
N ASP A 65 -9.24 -26.98 23.35
CA ASP A 65 -8.62 -25.73 23.76
C ASP A 65 -9.03 -24.61 22.78
N ARG A 66 -9.83 -23.65 23.28
CA ARG A 66 -10.41 -22.59 22.46
C ARG A 66 -9.35 -21.64 21.93
N GLU A 67 -8.48 -21.17 22.81
CA GLU A 67 -7.45 -20.18 22.51
C GLU A 67 -6.42 -20.76 21.52
N ALA A 68 -5.97 -22.00 21.76
CA ALA A 68 -5.03 -22.67 20.88
C ALA A 68 -5.61 -22.90 19.48
N TYR A 69 -6.90 -23.26 19.40
CA TYR A 69 -7.57 -23.46 18.12
C TYR A 69 -7.81 -22.15 17.36
N GLN A 70 -8.27 -21.09 18.04
CA GLN A 70 -8.40 -19.75 17.44
C GLN A 70 -7.05 -19.24 16.92
N SER A 71 -5.97 -19.38 17.71
CA SER A 71 -4.62 -19.04 17.29
C SER A 71 -4.16 -19.80 16.04
N TYR A 72 -4.52 -21.09 15.95
CA TYR A 72 -4.26 -21.90 14.76
C TYR A 72 -5.03 -21.38 13.54
N LEU A 73 -6.33 -21.07 13.71
CA LEU A 73 -7.16 -20.54 12.63
C LEU A 73 -6.62 -19.20 12.13
N THR A 74 -6.29 -18.26 13.02
CA THR A 74 -5.68 -16.98 12.65
C THR A 74 -4.43 -17.16 11.79
N LYS A 75 -3.47 -17.99 12.24
CA LYS A 75 -2.23 -18.27 11.48
C LYS A 75 -2.51 -18.95 10.13
N THR A 76 -3.57 -19.74 10.06
CA THR A 76 -3.96 -20.45 8.84
C THR A 76 -4.56 -19.48 7.83
N VAL A 77 -5.52 -18.67 8.26
CA VAL A 77 -6.22 -17.67 7.43
C VAL A 77 -5.26 -16.58 6.95
N GLN A 78 -4.29 -16.15 7.76
CA GLN A 78 -3.24 -15.20 7.36
C GLN A 78 -2.41 -15.67 6.15
N ARG A 79 -2.24 -16.98 5.97
CA ARG A 79 -1.48 -17.56 4.85
C ARG A 79 -2.30 -17.71 3.57
N MET A 80 -3.60 -17.45 3.62
CA MET A 80 -4.50 -17.60 2.48
C MET A 80 -4.43 -16.38 1.56
N THR A 81 -4.64 -16.63 0.26
CA THR A 81 -4.80 -15.58 -0.74
C THR A 81 -6.20 -14.95 -0.69
N ASP A 82 -6.37 -13.74 -1.21
CA ASP A 82 -7.70 -13.08 -1.24
C ASP A 82 -8.78 -13.91 -1.95
N PRO A 83 -8.51 -14.59 -3.09
CA PRO A 83 -9.49 -15.48 -3.69
C PRO A 83 -9.89 -16.65 -2.78
N GLN A 84 -8.96 -17.19 -1.99
CA GLN A 84 -9.25 -18.27 -1.04
C GLN A 84 -10.17 -17.77 0.10
N LEU A 85 -9.87 -16.60 0.66
CA LEU A 85 -10.72 -15.98 1.69
C LEU A 85 -12.11 -15.64 1.16
N GLN A 86 -12.19 -15.10 -0.06
CA GLN A 86 -13.46 -14.77 -0.70
C GLN A 86 -14.31 -16.03 -0.94
N ASN A 87 -13.70 -17.11 -1.42
CA ASN A 87 -14.40 -18.38 -1.62
C ASN A 87 -14.89 -18.98 -0.31
N LEU A 88 -14.09 -18.92 0.77
CA LEU A 88 -14.51 -19.39 2.08
C LEU A 88 -15.68 -18.58 2.64
N SER A 89 -15.64 -17.26 2.50
CA SER A 89 -16.71 -16.37 2.98
C SER A 89 -18.07 -16.60 2.31
N ARG A 90 -18.07 -17.16 1.10
CA ARG A 90 -19.29 -17.48 0.34
C ARG A 90 -19.87 -18.84 0.68
N SER A 91 -19.15 -19.64 1.46
CA SER A 91 -19.56 -21.00 1.72
C SER A 91 -20.69 -21.08 2.74
N ARG A 92 -21.58 -22.05 2.55
CA ARG A 92 -22.63 -22.35 3.52
C ARG A 92 -22.04 -23.14 4.69
N GLY A 93 -22.26 -22.60 5.89
CA GLY A 93 -21.95 -23.29 7.13
C GLY A 93 -22.80 -24.53 7.36
N ASP A 94 -22.25 -25.43 8.14
CA ASP A 94 -22.97 -26.60 8.64
C ASP A 94 -23.50 -26.41 10.06
N GLY A 95 -23.53 -25.16 10.54
CA GLY A 95 -24.00 -24.77 11.87
C GLY A 95 -23.12 -25.27 13.02
N SER A 96 -21.90 -25.74 12.74
CA SER A 96 -20.98 -26.16 13.79
C SER A 96 -20.16 -24.99 14.32
N VAL A 97 -19.83 -25.06 15.62
CA VAL A 97 -18.88 -24.16 16.30
C VAL A 97 -17.55 -24.05 15.54
N TRP A 98 -17.10 -25.13 14.89
CA TRP A 98 -15.90 -25.14 14.06
C TRP A 98 -15.99 -24.22 12.85
N HIS A 99 -17.14 -24.21 12.19
CA HIS A 99 -17.39 -23.33 11.05
C HIS A 99 -17.53 -21.89 11.52
N GLU A 100 -18.24 -21.65 12.63
CA GLU A 100 -18.37 -20.32 13.23
C GLU A 100 -17.00 -19.71 13.56
N LEU A 101 -16.13 -20.43 14.28
CA LEU A 101 -14.79 -19.97 14.61
C LEU A 101 -13.91 -19.75 13.37
N LEU A 102 -14.05 -20.60 12.34
CA LEU A 102 -13.35 -20.42 11.08
C LEU A 102 -13.84 -19.15 10.34
N MET A 103 -15.14 -18.91 10.30
CA MET A 103 -15.71 -17.72 9.66
C MET A 103 -15.32 -16.46 10.42
N GLU A 104 -15.34 -16.48 11.76
CA GLU A 104 -14.85 -15.39 12.61
C GLU A 104 -13.38 -15.05 12.28
N ALA A 105 -12.52 -16.06 12.14
CA ALA A 105 -11.13 -15.85 11.75
C ALA A 105 -10.98 -15.31 10.32
N VAL A 106 -11.80 -15.77 9.37
CA VAL A 106 -11.82 -15.29 7.97
C VAL A 106 -12.25 -13.82 7.92
N ASP A 107 -13.32 -13.46 8.60
CA ASP A 107 -13.83 -12.08 8.63
C ASP A 107 -12.84 -11.15 9.33
N ALA A 108 -12.22 -11.59 10.44
CA ALA A 108 -11.17 -10.84 11.11
C ALA A 108 -9.98 -10.54 10.19
N GLU A 109 -9.47 -11.53 9.43
CA GLU A 109 -8.35 -11.28 8.51
C GLU A 109 -8.76 -10.38 7.34
N ARG A 110 -9.99 -10.52 6.81
CA ARG A 110 -10.48 -9.62 5.75
C ARG A 110 -10.61 -8.17 6.24
N ASN A 111 -11.14 -7.97 7.44
CA ASN A 111 -11.22 -6.65 8.06
C ASN A 111 -9.83 -6.08 8.32
N ARG A 112 -8.87 -6.91 8.76
CA ARG A 112 -7.46 -6.49 8.93
C ARG A 112 -6.84 -6.04 7.61
N ARG A 113 -7.04 -6.80 6.52
CA ARG A 113 -6.53 -6.45 5.18
C ARG A 113 -7.16 -5.16 4.66
N ARG A 114 -8.47 -5.01 4.84
CA ARG A 114 -9.19 -3.77 4.50
C ARG A 114 -8.65 -2.59 5.28
N ALA A 115 -8.55 -2.69 6.60
CA ALA A 115 -8.03 -1.61 7.45
C ALA A 115 -6.58 -1.26 7.10
N ALA A 116 -5.75 -2.25 6.78
CA ALA A 116 -4.38 -2.02 6.31
C ALA A 116 -4.34 -1.32 4.93
N ALA A 117 -5.24 -1.67 4.02
CA ALA A 117 -5.36 -0.98 2.73
C ALA A 117 -5.87 0.45 2.90
N GLU A 118 -6.88 0.66 3.74
CA GLU A 118 -7.40 2.00 4.10
C GLU A 118 -6.30 2.86 4.75
N ALA A 119 -5.51 2.29 5.68
CA ALA A 119 -4.37 2.97 6.28
C ALA A 119 -3.30 3.32 5.25
N ALA A 120 -2.94 2.40 4.34
CA ALA A 120 -1.97 2.68 3.29
C ALA A 120 -2.46 3.79 2.34
N CYS A 121 -3.75 3.80 1.97
CA CYS A 121 -4.32 4.89 1.17
C CYS A 121 -4.29 6.23 1.92
N ALA A 122 -4.55 6.23 3.23
CA ALA A 122 -4.48 7.44 4.05
C ALA A 122 -3.03 7.96 4.19
N GLU A 123 -2.05 7.06 4.34
CA GLU A 123 -0.62 7.41 4.36
C GLU A 123 -0.18 8.03 3.01
N ASP A 124 -0.63 7.47 1.88
CA ASP A 124 -0.36 8.03 0.56
C ASP A 124 -1.01 9.43 0.39
N GLU A 125 -2.25 9.62 0.86
CA GLU A 125 -2.95 10.90 0.83
C GLU A 125 -2.26 11.96 1.69
N GLU A 126 -1.88 11.62 2.93
CA GLU A 126 -1.14 12.51 3.83
C GLU A 126 0.23 12.91 3.25
N ALA A 127 0.96 11.96 2.65
CA ALA A 127 2.22 12.25 1.98
C ALA A 127 2.05 13.20 0.78
N MET A 128 0.92 13.12 0.07
CA MET A 128 0.61 14.01 -1.05
C MET A 128 0.20 15.40 -0.59
N GLU A 129 -0.57 15.51 0.49
CA GLU A 129 -0.87 16.80 1.12
C GLU A 129 0.40 17.49 1.63
N GLU A 130 1.30 16.75 2.30
CA GLU A 130 2.61 17.25 2.74
C GLU A 130 3.42 17.78 1.56
N LEU A 131 3.56 16.98 0.49
CA LEU A 131 4.26 17.41 -0.72
C LEU A 131 3.65 18.69 -1.29
N CYS A 132 2.33 18.76 -1.45
CA CYS A 132 1.64 19.92 -2.02
C CYS A 132 1.84 21.18 -1.16
N GLY A 133 1.82 21.04 0.16
CA GLY A 133 2.11 22.13 1.09
C GLY A 133 3.56 22.62 0.98
N GLU A 134 4.51 21.70 0.90
CA GLU A 134 5.93 22.03 0.78
C GLU A 134 6.29 22.64 -0.56
N ILE A 135 5.60 22.27 -1.65
CA ILE A 135 5.92 22.77 -3.00
C ILE A 135 5.12 24.02 -3.37
N ALA A 136 4.16 24.46 -2.56
CA ALA A 136 3.38 25.67 -2.84
C ALA A 136 4.28 26.88 -3.13
N PRO A 137 3.97 27.72 -4.14
CA PRO A 137 2.74 27.74 -4.95
C PRO A 137 2.75 26.83 -6.20
N PHE A 138 3.74 25.95 -6.37
CA PHE A 138 3.66 24.91 -7.38
C PHE A 138 2.58 23.88 -6.98
N PHE A 139 2.02 23.19 -7.97
CA PHE A 139 1.00 22.16 -7.74
C PHE A 139 1.39 20.85 -8.43
N TRP A 140 1.03 19.73 -7.79
CA TRP A 140 1.28 18.38 -8.29
C TRP A 140 0.03 17.81 -8.96
N VAL A 141 0.20 17.07 -10.06
CA VAL A 141 -0.87 16.38 -10.76
C VAL A 141 -0.41 14.97 -11.10
N GLU A 142 -1.06 13.97 -10.51
CA GLU A 142 -0.83 12.56 -10.84
C GLU A 142 -1.47 12.19 -12.19
N GLN A 143 -0.81 11.30 -12.92
CA GLN A 143 -1.25 10.82 -14.22
C GLN A 143 -1.04 9.30 -14.31
N ALA A 144 -1.68 8.64 -15.28
CA ALA A 144 -1.62 7.18 -15.42
C ALA A 144 -0.20 6.62 -15.66
N GLN A 145 0.75 7.43 -16.13
CA GLN A 145 2.13 7.02 -16.43
C GLN A 145 3.17 7.95 -15.82
N GLY A 146 2.91 8.51 -14.63
CA GLY A 146 3.82 9.40 -13.93
C GLY A 146 3.09 10.62 -13.39
N ALA A 147 3.77 11.75 -13.29
CA ALA A 147 3.17 12.95 -12.74
C ALA A 147 3.71 14.21 -13.44
N SER A 148 2.99 15.31 -13.24
CA SER A 148 3.43 16.64 -13.65
C SER A 148 3.37 17.62 -12.50
N VAL A 149 4.30 18.55 -12.48
CA VAL A 149 4.26 19.73 -11.62
C VAL A 149 3.96 20.95 -12.48
N GLY A 150 3.11 21.83 -11.99
CA GLY A 150 2.82 23.09 -12.63
C GLY A 150 2.89 24.30 -11.72
N LEU A 151 2.95 25.47 -12.34
CA LEU A 151 2.84 26.77 -11.68
C LEU A 151 2.10 27.71 -12.63
N ARG A 152 1.05 28.36 -12.13
CA ARG A 152 0.39 29.42 -12.90
C ARG A 152 1.20 30.71 -12.83
N THR A 153 1.16 31.49 -13.90
CA THR A 153 1.95 32.73 -14.01
C THR A 153 1.39 33.89 -13.19
N ASP A 154 0.17 33.77 -12.66
CA ASP A 154 -0.44 34.69 -11.69
C ASP A 154 -0.04 34.37 -10.23
N THR A 155 1.24 34.06 -10.03
CA THR A 155 1.80 33.62 -8.74
C THR A 155 2.50 34.74 -7.97
N GLU A 156 2.58 34.62 -6.65
CA GLU A 156 3.41 35.46 -5.79
C GLU A 156 4.92 35.32 -6.08
N LEU A 157 5.34 34.22 -6.70
CA LEU A 157 6.72 34.01 -7.13
C LEU A 157 7.13 34.83 -8.36
N GLN A 158 6.25 35.66 -8.93
CA GLN A 158 6.54 36.47 -10.11
C GLN A 158 7.81 37.33 -9.97
N SER A 159 8.11 37.74 -8.73
CA SER A 159 9.30 38.53 -8.41
C SER A 159 10.62 37.81 -8.77
N VAL A 160 10.65 36.47 -8.76
CA VAL A 160 11.83 35.67 -9.14
C VAL A 160 12.18 35.88 -10.62
N CYS A 161 11.16 35.90 -11.48
CA CYS A 161 11.32 36.13 -12.92
C CYS A 161 11.68 37.59 -13.21
N THR A 162 10.96 38.55 -12.62
CA THR A 162 11.20 39.97 -12.90
C THR A 162 12.58 40.44 -12.44
N ARG A 163 13.11 39.90 -11.33
CA ARG A 163 14.50 40.14 -10.89
C ARG A 163 15.56 39.68 -11.89
N GLN A 164 15.23 38.70 -12.72
CA GLN A 164 16.11 38.19 -13.79
C GLN A 164 15.84 38.85 -15.15
N GLY A 165 14.98 39.88 -15.19
CA GLY A 165 14.59 40.57 -16.42
C GLY A 165 13.61 39.79 -17.29
N LEU A 166 12.93 38.79 -16.72
CA LEU A 166 11.92 37.97 -17.40
C LEU A 166 10.51 38.48 -17.12
N GLN A 167 9.56 38.17 -18.02
CA GLN A 167 8.16 38.59 -17.86
C GLN A 167 7.41 37.70 -16.86
N GLY A 168 7.91 36.48 -16.65
CA GLY A 168 7.34 35.44 -15.78
C GLY A 168 6.20 34.68 -16.43
N THR A 169 6.29 34.46 -17.74
CA THR A 169 5.46 33.50 -18.49
C THR A 169 5.85 32.06 -18.14
N GLY A 170 5.02 31.07 -18.49
CA GLY A 170 5.39 29.67 -18.28
C GLY A 170 6.67 29.26 -19.03
N PHE A 171 6.96 29.90 -20.17
CA PHE A 171 8.24 29.73 -20.90
C PHE A 171 9.43 30.36 -20.19
N ASP A 172 9.24 31.45 -19.44
CA ASP A 172 10.31 32.03 -18.61
C ASP A 172 10.64 31.09 -17.45
N TRP A 173 9.62 30.53 -16.80
CA TRP A 173 9.78 29.52 -15.76
C TRP A 173 10.45 28.25 -16.29
N ASP A 174 10.13 27.84 -17.51
CA ASP A 174 10.78 26.74 -18.23
C ASP A 174 12.29 26.99 -18.39
N GLN A 175 12.69 28.19 -18.81
CA GLN A 175 14.10 28.57 -18.91
C GLN A 175 14.82 28.52 -17.56
N LEU A 176 14.19 29.04 -16.49
CA LEU A 176 14.75 28.99 -15.14
C LEU A 176 14.91 27.55 -14.64
N ALA A 177 13.92 26.71 -14.87
CA ALA A 177 13.94 25.30 -14.46
C ALA A 177 15.01 24.50 -15.22
N LYS A 178 15.14 24.71 -16.53
CA LYS A 178 16.21 24.10 -17.34
C LYS A 178 17.60 24.52 -16.84
N ARG A 179 17.79 25.81 -16.57
CA ARG A 179 19.03 26.33 -16.00
C ARG A 179 19.34 25.71 -14.63
N TYR A 180 18.35 25.58 -13.76
CA TYR A 180 18.50 24.88 -12.47
C TYR A 180 18.94 23.42 -12.65
N VAL A 181 18.31 22.68 -13.56
CA VAL A 181 18.71 21.29 -13.87
C VAL A 181 20.12 21.23 -14.43
N GLU A 182 20.52 22.22 -15.22
CA GLU A 182 21.87 22.28 -15.80
C GLU A 182 22.96 22.58 -14.78
N GLU A 183 22.72 23.55 -13.90
CA GLU A 183 23.72 24.11 -12.99
C GLU A 183 23.75 23.38 -11.63
N GLN A 184 22.58 23.00 -11.11
CA GLN A 184 22.41 22.56 -9.72
C GLN A 184 21.98 21.10 -9.59
N ALA A 185 21.23 20.57 -10.57
CA ALA A 185 20.70 19.20 -10.51
C ALA A 185 20.96 18.36 -11.78
N PRO A 186 22.22 18.20 -12.23
CA PRO A 186 22.54 17.53 -13.49
C PRO A 186 22.11 16.06 -13.56
N ALA A 187 21.90 15.40 -12.41
CA ALA A 187 21.39 14.03 -12.32
C ALA A 187 19.93 13.87 -12.82
N LEU A 188 19.22 14.98 -13.02
CA LEU A 188 17.84 15.01 -13.52
C LEU A 188 17.76 15.23 -15.04
N LYS A 189 18.90 15.48 -15.71
CA LYS A 189 18.94 15.67 -17.17
C LYS A 189 18.38 14.45 -17.90
N GLY A 190 17.47 14.71 -18.84
CA GLY A 190 16.82 13.67 -19.65
C GLY A 190 15.75 12.86 -18.92
N LYS A 191 15.43 13.19 -17.66
CA LYS A 191 14.34 12.55 -16.90
C LYS A 191 13.05 13.38 -16.86
N LEU A 192 13.14 14.64 -17.26
CA LEU A 192 12.07 15.63 -17.19
C LEU A 192 11.68 16.05 -18.62
N GLU A 193 10.39 16.14 -18.87
CA GLU A 193 9.80 16.66 -20.10
C GLU A 193 9.12 17.98 -19.78
N PHE A 194 9.49 19.04 -20.48
CA PHE A 194 8.96 20.38 -20.26
C PHE A 194 7.87 20.67 -21.28
N ASP A 195 6.68 21.04 -20.82
CA ASP A 195 5.47 21.28 -21.63
C ASP A 195 4.75 22.56 -21.19
N SER A 196 5.54 23.60 -20.90
CA SER A 196 5.02 24.90 -20.47
C SER A 196 4.28 25.61 -21.60
N GLN A 197 3.25 26.35 -21.22
CA GLN A 197 2.48 27.27 -22.04
C GLN A 197 2.70 28.71 -21.56
N GLU A 198 2.05 29.69 -22.20
CA GLU A 198 2.23 31.10 -21.85
C GLU A 198 1.81 31.41 -20.40
N ASP A 199 0.70 30.81 -19.94
CA ASP A 199 0.06 31.03 -18.65
C ASP A 199 0.33 29.92 -17.62
N LEU A 200 1.01 28.84 -18.03
CA LEU A 200 1.26 27.66 -17.21
C LEU A 200 2.68 27.14 -17.42
N PHE A 201 3.50 27.18 -16.38
CA PHE A 201 4.69 26.34 -16.30
C PHE A 201 4.27 24.89 -16.06
N SER A 202 4.86 23.93 -16.79
CA SER A 202 4.55 22.50 -16.64
C SER A 202 5.77 21.62 -16.91
N VAL A 203 6.04 20.69 -16.00
CA VAL A 203 7.10 19.69 -16.10
C VAL A 203 6.55 18.33 -15.77
N TYR A 204 6.71 17.38 -16.67
CA TYR A 204 6.29 15.99 -16.54
C TYR A 204 7.48 15.05 -16.33
N ALA A 205 7.27 13.98 -15.59
CA ALA A 205 8.18 12.84 -15.54
C ALA A 205 7.44 11.52 -15.33
N ARG A 206 7.95 10.46 -15.97
CA ARG A 206 7.58 9.06 -15.66
C ARG A 206 8.14 8.59 -14.32
N ASP A 207 9.31 9.10 -13.95
CA ASP A 207 9.97 8.83 -12.67
C ASP A 207 9.53 9.89 -11.66
N GLU A 208 8.50 9.56 -10.88
CA GLU A 208 7.96 10.46 -9.85
C GLU A 208 9.00 10.85 -8.80
N ALA A 209 9.94 9.96 -8.46
CA ALA A 209 10.99 10.28 -7.50
C ALA A 209 11.93 11.36 -8.05
N ALA A 210 12.24 11.30 -9.35
CA ALA A 210 12.99 12.36 -10.02
C ALA A 210 12.21 13.69 -10.04
N LEU A 211 10.89 13.66 -10.28
CA LEU A 211 10.07 14.88 -10.28
C LEU A 211 9.92 15.48 -8.88
N ARG A 212 9.73 14.67 -7.84
CA ARG A 212 9.72 15.12 -6.43
C ARG A 212 11.06 15.77 -6.05
N THR A 213 12.17 15.17 -6.46
CA THR A 213 13.51 15.72 -6.24
C THR A 213 13.70 17.05 -6.97
N PHE A 214 13.24 17.11 -8.23
CA PHE A 214 13.28 18.33 -9.03
C PHE A 214 12.54 19.47 -8.34
N ILE A 215 11.26 19.27 -8.00
CA ILE A 215 10.41 20.37 -7.54
C ILE A 215 10.82 20.91 -6.17
N ARG A 216 11.22 20.03 -5.24
CA ARG A 216 11.70 20.46 -3.92
C ARG A 216 12.92 21.38 -4.05
N GLY A 217 13.93 20.94 -4.81
CA GLY A 217 15.14 21.73 -4.98
C GLY A 217 14.94 22.96 -5.88
N PHE A 218 14.07 22.89 -6.89
CA PHE A 218 13.76 24.06 -7.72
C PHE A 218 13.03 25.15 -6.93
N ARG A 219 12.07 24.76 -6.08
CA ARG A 219 11.40 25.70 -5.17
C ARG A 219 12.38 26.34 -4.20
N GLU A 220 13.22 25.54 -3.55
CA GLU A 220 14.25 26.05 -2.63
C GLU A 220 15.17 27.05 -3.34
N ALA A 221 15.61 26.75 -4.57
CA ALA A 221 16.40 27.67 -5.38
C ALA A 221 15.66 28.99 -5.71
N CYS A 222 14.34 28.95 -5.88
CA CYS A 222 13.52 30.14 -6.10
C CYS A 222 13.41 31.02 -4.83
N GLU A 223 13.28 30.40 -3.65
CA GLU A 223 13.26 31.11 -2.36
C GLU A 223 14.62 31.75 -2.05
N ASP A 224 15.71 31.00 -2.26
CA ASP A 224 17.08 31.49 -2.09
C ASP A 224 17.37 32.70 -2.99
N ALA A 225 16.89 32.64 -4.24
CA ALA A 225 16.98 33.75 -5.19
C ALA A 225 16.11 34.96 -4.80
N GLY A 226 15.13 34.79 -3.90
CA GLY A 226 14.40 35.89 -3.27
C GLY A 226 15.17 36.51 -2.11
N GLN A 227 15.63 35.68 -1.17
CA GLN A 227 16.21 36.15 0.09
C GLN A 227 17.60 36.80 -0.06
N ARG A 228 18.45 36.29 -0.97
CA ARG A 228 19.81 36.85 -1.18
C ARG A 228 19.78 38.30 -1.63
N THR A 229 18.69 38.74 -2.26
CA THR A 229 18.54 40.10 -2.77
C THR A 229 17.90 41.08 -1.79
N ASP A 230 17.05 40.63 -0.87
CA ASP A 230 16.45 41.51 0.15
C ASP A 230 17.50 42.07 1.13
N ARG A 231 18.55 41.29 1.42
CA ARG A 231 19.69 41.78 2.21
C ARG A 231 20.47 42.90 1.51
N VAL A 232 20.56 42.90 0.18
CA VAL A 232 21.30 43.92 -0.58
C VAL A 232 20.50 45.23 -0.71
N VAL A 233 19.16 45.16 -0.64
CA VAL A 233 18.30 46.34 -0.66
C VAL A 233 18.14 46.96 0.74
N ALA A 234 18.15 46.14 1.80
CA ALA A 234 18.08 46.64 3.19
C ALA A 234 19.34 47.36 3.67
N GLU A 235 20.46 47.24 2.95
CA GLU A 235 21.75 47.89 3.25
C GLU A 235 22.01 49.15 2.39
N ARG A 236 20.99 49.66 1.69
CA ARG A 236 21.05 50.90 0.88
C ARG A 236 20.06 51.94 1.39
#